data_AF-A0A8X7VZC1-F1
#
_entry.id   AF-A0A8X7VZC1-F1
#
_cell.length_a   1.000
_cell.length_b   1.000
_cell.length_c   1.000
_cell.angle_alpha   90.00
_cell.angle_beta   90.00
_cell.angle_gamma   90.00
#
_symmetry.space_group_name_H-M   'P 1'
#
loop_
_entity.id
_entity.type
_entity.pdbx_description
1 polymer ?
#
loop_
_entity_poly.entity_id
_entity_poly.type
_entity_poly.pdbx_seq_one_letter_code
_entity_poly.pdbx_strand_id
1 'polypeptide(L)'
;MDDSLYDEFGNYIGPEIESDRESDDEIEDEEFQDKQHPEEDGSDGEHPPGGSNGWITTINDVEMDNQIVLPEDKKYYPTAEEVYGEDVETLVMDEDEQPLEMPIIKPVRDVRFEVG
;
A
#
# COMPACT_ATOMS: atom_id res chain seq x y z
N MET A 1 -18.38 -15.35 -19.31
CA MET A 1 -19.04 -14.19 -18.70
C MET A 1 -18.69 -13.02 -19.59
N ASP A 2 -19.63 -12.12 -19.89
CA ASP A 2 -19.33 -10.95 -20.70
C ASP A 2 -18.63 -9.92 -19.81
N ASP A 3 -17.31 -9.84 -19.92
CA ASP A 3 -16.45 -8.96 -19.11
C ASP A 3 -16.70 -7.46 -19.39
N SER A 4 -17.57 -7.11 -20.33
CA SER A 4 -17.98 -5.73 -20.65
C SER A 4 -19.09 -5.19 -19.73
N LEU A 5 -19.75 -6.06 -18.96
CA LEU A 5 -20.83 -5.70 -18.04
C LEU A 5 -20.34 -5.46 -16.61
N TYR A 6 -19.05 -5.67 -16.36
CA TYR A 6 -18.43 -5.51 -15.05
C TYR A 6 -17.16 -4.66 -15.19
N ASP A 7 -16.95 -3.74 -14.26
CA ASP A 7 -15.70 -2.98 -14.17
C ASP A 7 -14.57 -3.85 -13.59
N GLU A 8 -13.32 -3.40 -13.67
CA GLU A 8 -12.11 -4.09 -13.21
C GLU A 8 -12.16 -4.48 -11.72
N PHE A 9 -12.99 -3.79 -10.93
CA PHE A 9 -13.24 -4.07 -9.52
C PHE A 9 -14.37 -5.09 -9.28
N GLY A 10 -15.00 -5.61 -10.34
CA GLY A 10 -16.09 -6.60 -10.24
C GLY A 10 -17.47 -6.01 -9.97
N ASN A 11 -17.63 -4.68 -10.02
CA ASN A 11 -18.92 -4.01 -9.90
C ASN A 11 -19.71 -4.10 -11.21
N TYR A 12 -21.03 -4.32 -11.14
CA TYR A 12 -21.89 -4.38 -12.33
C TYR A 12 -22.09 -2.97 -12.91
N ILE A 13 -21.62 -2.74 -14.14
CA ILE A 13 -21.78 -1.49 -14.90
C ILE A 13 -22.73 -1.67 -16.10
N GLY A 14 -23.44 -2.80 -16.15
CA GLY A 14 -24.40 -3.10 -17.19
C GLY A 14 -25.69 -2.27 -17.10
N PRO A 15 -26.62 -2.44 -18.05
CA PRO A 15 -27.93 -1.79 -18.00
C PRO A 15 -28.65 -2.11 -16.68
N GLU A 16 -29.38 -1.14 -16.12
CA GLU A 16 -30.13 -1.35 -14.87
C GLU A 16 -31.02 -2.59 -14.93
N ILE A 17 -30.82 -3.48 -13.96
CA ILE A 17 -31.61 -4.70 -13.80
C ILE A 17 -32.75 -4.45 -12.81
N GLU A 18 -33.84 -5.18 -12.98
CA GLU A 18 -35.07 -5.00 -12.19
C GLU A 18 -34.84 -5.16 -10.68
N SER A 19 -33.77 -5.85 -10.25
CA SER A 19 -33.39 -6.03 -8.84
C SER A 19 -32.78 -4.79 -8.17
N ASP A 20 -32.25 -3.85 -8.94
CA ASP A 20 -31.67 -2.60 -8.41
C ASP A 20 -32.77 -1.67 -7.87
N ARG A 21 -33.97 -1.71 -8.48
CA ARG A 21 -35.16 -0.98 -8.03
C ARG A 21 -35.73 -1.47 -6.68
N GLU A 22 -35.37 -2.67 -6.23
CA GLU A 22 -35.82 -3.22 -4.94
C GLU A 22 -34.83 -2.92 -3.81
N SER A 23 -33.63 -2.41 -4.13
CA SER A 23 -32.54 -2.18 -3.17
C SER A 23 -32.24 -0.68 -2.91
N ASP A 24 -32.95 0.23 -3.58
CA ASP A 24 -32.72 1.69 -3.56
C ASP A 24 -33.44 2.43 -2.40
N ASP A 25 -34.13 1.71 -1.50
CA ASP A 25 -34.96 2.30 -0.43
C ASP A 25 -34.27 2.42 0.96
N GLU A 26 -32.95 2.17 1.10
CA GLU A 26 -32.29 2.21 2.42
C GLU A 26 -30.93 2.95 2.49
N ILE A 27 -30.68 3.98 1.68
CA ILE A 27 -29.68 5.03 2.02
C ILE A 27 -30.23 6.42 1.64
N GLU A 28 -31.35 6.82 2.25
CA GLU A 28 -31.64 8.25 2.46
C GLU A 28 -30.93 8.69 3.76
N ASP A 29 -30.35 9.90 3.72
CA ASP A 29 -29.75 10.67 4.83
C ASP A 29 -28.24 10.48 5.11
N GLU A 30 -27.41 11.24 4.38
CA GLU A 30 -26.40 12.11 5.00
C GLU A 30 -26.03 13.28 4.07
N GLU A 31 -26.85 14.33 4.18
CA GLU A 31 -26.62 15.77 3.94
C GLU A 31 -25.18 16.22 3.59
N PHE A 32 -24.81 16.23 2.30
CA PHE A 32 -23.73 17.10 1.80
C PHE A 32 -24.29 18.48 1.41
N GLN A 33 -24.61 19.31 2.42
CA GLN A 33 -24.75 20.75 2.23
C GLN A 33 -23.37 21.37 2.03
N ASP A 34 -22.96 21.51 0.77
CA ASP A 34 -21.85 22.38 0.36
C ASP A 34 -22.19 23.83 0.73
N LYS A 35 -21.61 24.30 1.84
CA LYS A 35 -21.73 25.70 2.27
C LYS A 35 -20.93 26.57 1.31
N GLN A 36 -21.63 27.12 0.32
CA GLN A 36 -21.25 28.34 -0.37
C GLN A 36 -20.91 29.43 0.66
N HIS A 37 -19.62 29.78 0.76
CA HIS A 37 -19.18 30.94 1.52
C HIS A 37 -19.17 32.15 0.56
N PRO A 38 -19.88 33.24 0.87
CA PRO A 38 -20.11 34.34 -0.06
C PRO A 38 -18.88 35.26 -0.17
N GLU A 39 -18.68 35.76 -1.39
CA GLU A 39 -17.86 36.92 -1.76
C GLU A 39 -18.27 38.15 -0.95
N GLU A 40 -17.30 38.86 -0.34
CA GLU A 40 -17.17 40.33 -0.26
C GLU A 40 -16.05 40.73 0.74
N ASP A 41 -14.95 41.30 0.25
CA ASP A 41 -14.47 42.65 0.62
C ASP A 41 -13.15 42.97 -0.11
N GLY A 42 -13.13 44.10 -0.82
CA GLY A 42 -11.96 44.60 -1.51
C GLY A 42 -11.01 45.33 -0.55
N SER A 43 -9.74 44.93 -0.55
CA SER A 43 -8.66 45.79 -0.08
C SER A 43 -7.50 45.76 -1.08
N ASP A 44 -7.37 46.89 -1.77
CA ASP A 44 -6.21 47.32 -2.55
C ASP A 44 -4.92 47.21 -1.72
N GLY A 45 -3.89 46.59 -2.29
CA GLY A 45 -2.66 46.23 -1.58
C GLY A 45 -1.59 45.63 -2.50
N GLU A 46 -1.18 46.42 -3.50
CA GLU A 46 0.14 46.42 -4.16
C GLU A 46 0.89 45.06 -4.29
N HIS A 47 0.77 44.43 -5.46
CA HIS A 47 1.69 43.39 -5.92
C HIS A 47 3.09 43.97 -6.19
N PRO A 48 4.17 43.53 -5.51
CA PRO A 48 5.52 43.82 -5.97
C PRO A 48 5.86 42.94 -7.20
N PRO A 49 6.40 43.52 -8.29
CA PRO A 49 6.82 42.75 -9.46
C PRO A 49 8.21 42.15 -9.18
N GLY A 50 8.25 40.90 -8.77
CA GLY A 50 9.50 40.22 -8.48
C GLY A 50 9.29 38.72 -8.33
N GLY A 51 9.10 38.05 -9.46
CA GLY A 51 9.02 36.59 -9.52
C GLY A 51 10.30 35.95 -8.97
N SER A 52 10.24 35.49 -7.73
CA SER A 52 10.95 34.29 -7.32
C SER A 52 9.87 33.32 -6.86
N ASN A 53 9.48 32.42 -7.76
CA ASN A 53 8.95 31.10 -7.44
C ASN A 53 9.68 30.59 -6.20
N GLY A 54 8.97 30.57 -5.06
CA GLY A 54 9.46 30.29 -3.71
C GLY A 54 9.89 28.83 -3.53
N TRP A 55 10.75 28.34 -4.42
CA TRP A 55 11.24 26.97 -4.48
C TRP A 55 12.71 26.85 -4.07
N ILE A 56 13.21 27.87 -3.36
CA ILE A 56 14.47 27.78 -2.62
C ILE A 56 14.12 28.01 -1.15
N THR A 57 13.32 27.09 -0.60
CA THR A 57 13.40 26.78 0.82
C THR A 57 14.68 25.98 1.01
N THR A 58 15.50 26.41 1.94
CA THR A 58 16.76 25.78 2.34
C THR A 58 16.63 24.27 2.46
N ILE A 59 17.55 23.52 1.84
CA ILE A 59 17.62 22.05 1.78
C ILE A 59 17.57 21.35 3.17
N ASN A 60 17.71 22.10 4.26
CA ASN A 60 17.77 21.59 5.62
C ASN A 60 16.47 21.76 6.43
N ASP A 61 15.41 22.35 5.87
CA ASP A 61 14.17 22.67 6.60
C ASP A 61 12.92 22.26 5.79
N VAL A 62 13.01 21.12 5.11
CA VAL A 62 11.83 20.47 4.54
C VAL A 62 11.27 19.59 5.66
N GLU A 63 10.26 20.09 6.36
CA GLU A 63 9.35 19.27 7.16
C GLU A 63 8.93 18.07 6.28
N MET A 64 9.28 16.84 6.71
CA MET A 64 9.06 15.60 5.93
C MET A 64 7.57 15.27 5.73
N ASP A 65 6.69 16.16 6.19
CA ASP A 65 5.26 16.01 6.34
C ASP A 65 4.52 15.88 4.99
N ASN A 66 5.14 16.32 3.90
CA ASN A 66 4.62 16.17 2.53
C ASN A 66 5.24 14.98 1.76
N GLN A 67 5.90 14.04 2.46
CA GLN A 67 6.51 12.89 1.80
C GLN A 67 5.44 11.87 1.38
N ILE A 68 5.33 11.65 0.06
CA ILE A 68 4.41 10.67 -0.53
C ILE A 68 5.10 9.30 -0.59
N VAL A 69 4.38 8.26 -0.17
CA VAL A 69 4.81 6.85 -0.32
C VAL A 69 4.28 6.30 -1.63
N LEU A 70 5.18 5.74 -2.46
CA LEU A 70 4.80 5.08 -3.70
C LEU A 70 3.98 3.80 -3.39
N PRO A 71 3.04 3.39 -4.26
CA PRO A 71 2.25 2.18 -4.02
C PRO A 71 3.08 0.91 -3.81
N GLU A 72 4.23 0.79 -4.48
CA GLU A 72 5.16 -0.35 -4.34
C GLU A 72 5.88 -0.38 -2.99
N ASP A 73 6.09 0.79 -2.39
CA ASP A 73 6.76 0.95 -1.08
C ASP A 73 5.78 0.96 0.08
N LYS A 74 4.47 0.77 -0.18
CA LYS A 74 3.45 0.80 0.86
C LYS A 74 3.58 -0.44 1.74
N LYS A 75 4.14 -0.27 2.93
CA LYS A 75 4.23 -1.30 3.96
C LYS A 75 2.86 -1.49 4.62
N TYR A 76 2.27 -2.67 4.43
CA TYR A 76 0.95 -3.01 4.98
C TYR A 76 1.01 -3.65 6.37
N TYR A 77 2.14 -4.25 6.72
CA TYR A 77 2.32 -5.00 7.96
C TYR A 77 3.49 -4.44 8.76
N PRO A 78 3.39 -4.45 10.10
CA PRO A 78 4.51 -4.11 10.97
C PRO A 78 5.65 -5.11 10.79
N THR A 79 6.85 -4.69 11.13
CA THR A 79 8.04 -5.55 11.16
C THR A 79 7.94 -6.59 12.28
N ALA A 80 8.70 -7.69 12.17
CA ALA A 80 8.67 -8.74 13.19
C ALA A 80 9.15 -8.24 14.56
N GLU A 81 10.13 -7.33 14.59
CA GLU A 81 10.65 -6.69 15.79
C GLU A 81 9.59 -5.84 16.51
N GLU A 82 8.78 -5.07 15.77
CA GLU A 82 7.69 -4.27 16.35
C GLU A 82 6.60 -5.15 16.99
N VAL A 83 6.43 -6.38 16.52
CA VAL A 83 5.41 -7.32 17.03
C VAL A 83 5.93 -8.12 18.23
N TYR A 84 7.17 -8.59 18.19
CA TYR A 84 7.73 -9.50 19.21
C TYR A 84 8.67 -8.83 20.23
N GLY A 85 9.26 -7.69 19.88
CA GLY A 85 10.22 -6.95 20.71
C GLY A 85 11.68 -7.41 20.55
N GLU A 86 12.61 -6.59 21.05
CA GLU A 86 14.06 -6.80 20.93
C GLU A 86 14.59 -8.05 21.65
N ASP A 87 13.87 -8.56 22.65
CA ASP A 87 14.26 -9.74 23.43
C ASP A 87 14.09 -11.06 22.64
N VAL A 88 13.46 -11.02 21.47
CA VAL A 88 13.15 -12.20 20.65
C VAL A 88 13.91 -12.14 19.33
N GLU A 89 14.73 -13.15 19.06
CA GLU A 89 15.40 -13.30 17.76
C GLU A 89 14.42 -13.85 16.72
N THR A 90 14.12 -13.06 15.69
CA THR A 90 13.28 -13.48 14.56
C THR A 90 14.15 -13.79 13.35
N LEU A 91 14.23 -15.06 12.96
CA LEU A 91 14.94 -15.51 11.76
C LEU A 91 13.95 -15.82 10.62
N VAL A 92 14.28 -15.39 9.41
CA VAL A 92 13.55 -15.74 8.18
C VAL A 92 14.43 -16.69 7.36
N MET A 93 13.96 -17.91 7.13
CA MET A 93 14.65 -18.96 6.38
C MET A 93 13.81 -19.34 5.17
N ASP A 94 14.09 -18.71 4.02
CA ASP A 94 13.32 -18.92 2.78
C ASP A 94 13.67 -20.24 2.08
N GLU A 95 14.90 -20.73 2.29
CA GLU A 95 15.43 -21.94 1.67
C GLU A 95 15.95 -22.93 2.71
N ASP A 96 15.91 -24.22 2.36
CA ASP A 96 16.42 -25.29 3.19
C ASP A 96 17.96 -25.29 3.23
N GLU A 97 18.55 -25.52 4.40
CA GLU A 97 20.00 -25.66 4.55
C GLU A 97 20.55 -27.01 4.05
N GLN A 98 19.66 -27.99 3.80
CA GLN A 98 20.04 -29.32 3.36
C GLN A 98 19.31 -29.70 2.07
N PRO A 99 20.04 -30.06 0.99
CA PRO A 99 19.41 -30.56 -0.22
C PRO A 99 18.78 -31.93 0.02
N LEU A 100 17.71 -32.25 -0.73
CA LEU A 100 16.96 -33.51 -0.61
C LEU A 100 17.79 -34.78 -0.84
N GLU A 101 18.91 -34.68 -1.56
CA GLU A 101 19.83 -35.80 -1.78
C GLU A 101 20.59 -36.21 -0.51
N MET A 102 20.78 -35.27 0.42
CA MET A 102 21.50 -35.52 1.66
C MET A 102 20.52 -35.99 2.76
N PRO A 103 20.68 -37.20 3.30
CA PRO A 103 19.83 -37.65 4.39
C PRO A 103 20.17 -36.90 5.68
N ILE A 104 19.13 -36.60 6.49
CA ILE A 104 19.29 -35.94 7.80
C ILE A 104 20.22 -36.75 8.71
N ILE A 105 20.01 -38.08 8.76
CA ILE A 105 20.88 -39.00 9.49
C ILE A 105 21.69 -39.79 8.46
N LYS A 106 23.02 -39.59 8.48
CA LYS A 106 23.93 -40.30 7.58
C LYS A 106 23.86 -41.81 7.84
N PRO A 107 23.58 -42.64 6.83
CA PRO A 107 23.60 -44.10 7.00
C PRO A 107 25.03 -44.59 7.21
N VAL A 108 25.17 -45.68 7.96
CA VAL A 108 26.45 -46.38 8.12
C VAL A 108 26.87 -46.95 6.77
N ARG A 109 28.10 -46.65 6.33
CA ARG A 109 28.65 -47.14 5.06
C ARG A 109 29.92 -47.94 5.31
N ASP A 110 29.89 -49.22 4.96
CA ASP A 110 31.07 -50.08 4.93
C ASP A 110 31.81 -49.89 3.60
N VAL A 111 32.89 -49.11 3.61
CA VAL A 111 33.70 -48.89 2.42
C VAL A 111 34.74 -49.99 2.31
N ARG A 112 34.63 -50.86 1.30
CA ARG A 112 35.60 -51.93 1.01
C ARG A 112 36.30 -51.65 -0.31
N PHE A 113 37.63 -51.66 -0.30
CA PHE A 113 38.46 -51.60 -1.50
C PHE A 113 39.40 -52.80 -1.51
N GLU A 114 39.65 -53.36 -2.69
CA GLU A 114 40.71 -54.37 -2.86
C GLU A 114 42.07 -53.68 -2.93
N VAL A 115 43.02 -54.18 -2.14
CA VAL A 115 44.43 -53.78 -2.23
C VAL A 115 45.10 -54.75 -3.19
N GLY A 116 45.48 -54.26 -4.36
CA GLY A 116 46.22 -55.03 -5.38
C GLY A 116 47.68 -55.28 -5.02
#